data_AF-A0A2S6YYR8-F1
#
_entry.id   AF-A0A2S6YYR8-F1
#
_cell.length_a   1.000
_cell.length_b   1.000
_cell.length_c   1.000
_cell.angle_alpha   90.00
_cell.angle_beta   90.00
_cell.angle_gamma   90.00
#
_symmetry.space_group_name_H-M   'P 1'
#
loop_
_entity.id
_entity.type
_entity.pdbx_description
1 polymer ?
#
loop_
_entity_poly.entity_id
_entity_poly.type
_entity_poly.pdbx_seq_one_letter_code
_entity_poly.pdbx_strand_id
1 'polypeptide(L)' 'AKRNELHAFKVMPKRWIVERSFAWPEKNRRLWKNCERRRNASLQFVHLAFPAVLLKRL' A
#
# COMPACT_ATOMS: atom_id res chain seq x y z
N ALA A 1 -27.37 -12.18 -8.26
CA ALA A 1 -26.09 -12.26 -8.98
C ALA A 1 -25.45 -13.64 -8.75
N LYS A 2 -24.92 -14.29 -9.78
CA LYS A 2 -24.46 -15.70 -9.76
C LYS A 2 -23.16 -15.81 -8.95
N ARG A 3 -23.19 -16.56 -7.84
CA ARG A 3 -22.09 -16.68 -6.83
C ARG A 3 -20.75 -17.16 -7.39
N ASN A 4 -20.74 -17.77 -8.58
CA ASN A 4 -19.55 -18.35 -9.22
C ASN A 4 -18.61 -17.32 -9.87
N GLU A 5 -19.05 -16.09 -10.13
CA GLU A 5 -18.21 -15.08 -10.80
C GLU A 5 -17.19 -14.42 -9.85
N LEU A 6 -17.40 -14.53 -8.53
CA LEU A 6 -16.50 -14.00 -7.50
C LEU A 6 -15.24 -14.83 -7.29
N HIS A 7 -15.23 -16.09 -7.74
CA HIS A 7 -14.15 -17.05 -7.48
C HIS A 7 -13.26 -17.35 -8.70
N ALA A 8 -13.43 -16.63 -9.81
CA ALA A 8 -12.50 -16.70 -10.93
C ALA A 8 -11.31 -15.76 -10.69
N PHE A 9 -10.10 -16.31 -10.60
CA PHE A 9 -8.88 -15.51 -10.47
C PHE A 9 -8.64 -14.74 -11.78
N LYS A 10 -9.04 -13.46 -11.80
CA LYS A 10 -8.75 -12.55 -12.92
C LYS A 10 -7.37 -11.97 -12.73
N VAL A 11 -6.43 -12.30 -13.63
CA VAL A 11 -5.11 -11.67 -13.66
C VAL A 11 -5.30 -10.19 -13.95
N MET A 12 -5.04 -9.35 -12.94
CA MET A 12 -5.11 -7.90 -13.10
C MET A 12 -3.77 -7.40 -13.66
N PRO A 13 -3.73 -6.88 -14.89
CA PRO A 13 -2.51 -6.29 -15.41
C PRO A 13 -2.10 -5.11 -14.52
N LYS A 14 -0.81 -5.00 -14.21
CA LYS A 14 -0.20 -3.96 -13.33
C LYS A 14 -0.43 -4.11 -11.82
N ARG A 15 -1.03 -5.21 -11.34
CA ARG A 15 -1.16 -5.51 -9.89
C ARG A 15 0.15 -5.39 -9.11
N TRP A 16 1.26 -5.79 -9.74
CA TRP A 16 2.61 -5.72 -9.16
C TRP A 16 3.04 -4.29 -8.76
N ILE A 17 2.52 -3.25 -9.42
CA ILE A 17 2.86 -1.85 -9.12
C ILE A 17 2.24 -1.43 -7.78
N VAL A 18 0.98 -1.83 -7.57
CA VAL A 18 0.23 -1.58 -6.35
C VAL A 18 0.87 -2.33 -5.19
N GLU A 19 1.09 -3.64 -5.34
CA GLU A 19 1.74 -4.46 -4.32
C GLU A 19 3.16 -3.96 -3.99
N ARG A 20 3.96 -3.56 -4.98
CA ARG A 20 5.30 -3.00 -4.76
C ARG A 20 5.27 -1.65 -4.04
N SER A 21 4.23 -0.84 -4.25
CA SER A 21 4.05 0.43 -3.52
C SER A 21 3.65 0.21 -2.06
N PHE A 22 2.85 -0.82 -1.79
CA PHE A 22 2.42 -1.19 -0.44
C PHE A 22 3.40 -2.08 0.35
N ALA A 23 4.35 -2.73 -0.33
CA ALA A 23 5.37 -3.57 0.32
C ALA A 23 6.32 -2.81 1.26
N TRP A 24 6.58 -1.52 1.02
CA TRP A 24 7.43 -0.72 1.91
C TRP A 24 6.71 -0.23 3.18
N PRO A 25 5.46 0.28 3.11
CA PRO A 25 4.66 0.56 4.30
C PRO A 25 4.46 -0.65 5.22
N GLU A 26 4.26 -1.86 4.67
CA GLU A 26 4.13 -3.10 5.45
C GLU A 26 5.39 -3.43 6.26
N LYS A 27 6.59 -3.13 5.74
CA LYS A 27 7.85 -3.30 6.49
C LYS A 27 8.00 -2.30 7.63
N ASN A 28 7.37 -1.14 7.54
CA ASN A 28 7.37 -0.14 8.59
C ASN A 28 6.18 -0.34 9.53
N ARG A 29 6.35 -1.22 10.53
CA ARG A 29 5.33 -1.53 11.56
C ARG A 29 4.68 -0.29 12.20
N ARG A 30 5.43 0.82 12.27
CA ARG A 30 4.98 2.11 12.81
C ARG A 30 3.92 2.80 11.93
N LEU A 31 3.96 2.59 10.61
CA LEU A 31 2.92 3.04 9.69
C LEU A 31 1.70 2.13 9.77
N TRP A 32 1.89 0.80 9.75
CA TRP A 32 0.79 -0.17 9.79
C TRP A 32 -0.02 -0.14 11.10
N LYS A 33 0.62 -0.32 12.27
CA LYS A 33 -0.10 -0.40 13.56
C LYS A 33 -0.64 0.94 14.06
N ASN A 34 -0.03 2.06 13.64
CA ASN A 34 -0.55 3.38 14.01
C ASN A 34 -1.59 3.92 13.03
N CYS A 35 -1.78 3.33 11.84
CA CYS A 35 -2.88 3.70 10.96
C CYS A 35 -4.24 3.49 11.62
N GLU A 36 -4.44 2.40 12.35
CA GLU A 36 -5.69 2.11 13.06
C GLU A 36 -5.93 3.07 14.24
N ARG A 37 -4.87 3.46 14.96
CA ARG A 37 -4.97 4.27 16.18
C ARG A 37 -4.87 5.78 15.94
N ARG A 38 -4.10 6.22 14.94
CA ARG A 38 -3.80 7.62 14.61
C ARG A 38 -3.61 7.82 13.10
N ARG A 39 -4.72 7.76 12.37
CA ARG A 39 -4.78 7.91 10.91
C ARG A 39 -4.11 9.19 10.37
N ASN A 40 -4.26 10.32 11.07
CA ASN A 40 -3.71 11.60 10.61
C ASN A 40 -2.18 11.62 10.68
N ALA A 41 -1.60 11.04 11.74
CA ALA A 41 -0.15 10.97 11.89
C ALA A 41 0.45 10.02 10.86
N SER A 42 -0.15 8.83 10.66
CA SER A 42 0.34 7.88 9.66
C SER A 42 0.25 8.45 8.23
N LEU A 43 -0.81 9.20 7.91
CA LEU A 43 -0.96 9.89 6.63
C LEU A 43 0.19 10.88 6.39
N GLN A 44 0.51 11.72 7.37
CA GLN A 44 1.64 12.66 7.27
C GLN A 44 2.98 11.95 7.05
N PHE A 45 3.22 10.82 7.73
CA PHE A 45 4.42 10.01 7.51
C PHE A 45 4.48 9.42 6.09
N VAL A 46 3.36 9.00 5.50
CA VAL A 46 3.32 8.54 4.10
C VAL A 46 3.69 9.67 3.15
N HIS A 47 3.14 10.88 3.37
CA HIS A 47 3.47 12.06 2.55
C HIS A 47 4.94 12.45 2.64
N LEU A 48 5.58 12.30 3.80
CA LEU A 48 7.02 12.55 3.97
C LEU A 48 7.90 11.46 3.34
N ALA A 49 7.46 10.21 3.41
CA ALA A 49 8.24 9.09 2.93
C ALA A 49 8.21 8.90 1.41
N PHE A 50 7.11 9.25 0.76
CA PHE A 50 6.98 9.13 -0.70
C PHE A 50 8.07 9.90 -1.47
N PRO A 51 8.32 11.19 -1.18
CA PRO A 51 9.43 11.94 -1.78
C PRO A 51 10.79 11.32 -1.46
N ALA A 52 11.02 10.83 -0.24
CA ALA A 52 12.28 10.21 0.14
C ALA A 52 12.56 8.90 -0.63
N VAL A 53 11.52 8.10 -0.91
CA VAL A 53 11.63 6.90 -1.75
C VAL A 53 11.85 7.26 -3.22
N LEU A 54 11.18 8.31 -3.71
CA LEU A 54 11.35 8.79 -5.08
C LEU A 54 12.78 9.31 -5.30
N LEU A 55 13.30 10.14 -4.39
CA LEU A 55 14.66 10.69 -4.43
C LEU A 55 15.75 9.61 -4.35
N LYS A 56 15.50 8.49 -3.68
CA LYS A 56 16.42 7.33 -3.65
C LYS A 56 16.40 6.46 -4.91
N ARG A 57 15.39 6.64 -5.76
CA ARG A 57 15.18 5.84 -6.98
C ARG A 57 15.49 6.61 -8.26
N LEU A 58 15.66 7.92 -8.17
CA LEU A 58 16.42 8.71 -9.14
C LEU A 58 17.91 8.35 -8.99
#